data_AF-A0A3L7DW20-F1
#
_entry.id   AF-A0A3L7DW20-F1
#
_cell.length_a   1.000
_cell.length_b   1.000
_cell.length_c   1.000
_cell.angle_alpha   90.00
_cell.angle_beta   90.00
_cell.angle_gamma   90.00
#
_symmetry.space_group_name_H-M   'P 1'
#
loop_
_entity.id
_entity.type
_entity.pdbx_description
1 polymer ?
#
loop_
_entity_poly.entity_id
_entity_poly.type
_entity_poly.pdbx_seq_one_letter_code
_entity_poly.pdbx_strand_id
1 'polypeptide(L)'
;MKRFNTLFLHIGLGKTGTTSIQGDVLRHARWLESSCDLLYPTDFPHERQFRGNHSLPLRIMFASQDDVRRRLAARGLVSDDAIASYNRQTRACLDKSFAASNASRLLLSAEGVGHFSRQDMQRLAQWLQGRYQLALKADYRAPVEAHNSFSETSIEALALQLADHGRFRYRMLAPLRWAALRARRLWRKLTP
;
A
#
# COMPACT_ATOMS: atom_id res chain seq x y z
N MET A 1 2.42 23.90 -1.71
CA MET A 1 1.35 23.39 -0.83
C MET A 1 1.87 22.20 -0.05
N LYS A 2 1.79 22.25 1.28
CA LYS A 2 2.03 21.08 2.15
C LYS A 2 0.76 20.24 2.12
N ARG A 3 0.84 18.95 1.80
CA ARG A 3 -0.37 18.13 1.60
C ARG A 3 -0.51 17.00 2.62
N PHE A 4 0.54 16.19 2.80
CA PHE A 4 0.52 15.12 3.80
C PHE A 4 1.26 15.55 5.06
N ASN A 5 0.61 15.45 6.23
CA ASN A 5 1.25 15.68 7.52
C ASN A 5 1.85 14.39 8.12
N THR A 6 1.35 13.22 7.68
CA THR A 6 1.71 11.90 8.22
C THR A 6 1.91 10.90 7.09
N LEU A 7 3.00 10.14 7.16
CA LEU A 7 3.26 9.00 6.29
C LEU A 7 3.33 7.71 7.11
N PHE A 8 2.55 6.72 6.72
CA PHE A 8 2.66 5.34 7.16
C PHE A 8 3.41 4.54 6.11
N LEU A 9 4.58 4.04 6.47
CA LEU A 9 5.31 3.08 5.67
C LEU A 9 5.07 1.69 6.27
N HIS A 10 4.20 0.91 5.63
CA HIS A 10 3.95 -0.45 6.06
C HIS A 10 5.12 -1.33 5.62
N ILE A 11 6.08 -1.51 6.53
CA ILE A 11 7.18 -2.46 6.39
C ILE A 11 6.67 -3.79 6.92
N GLY A 12 6.16 -4.63 6.02
CA GLY A 12 5.73 -5.98 6.37
C GLY A 12 6.87 -6.76 7.06
N LEU A 13 6.52 -7.45 8.14
CA LEU A 13 7.33 -8.55 8.66
C LEU A 13 7.18 -9.70 7.65
N GLY A 14 8.27 -10.37 7.28
CA GLY A 14 8.29 -11.41 6.23
C GLY A 14 7.49 -12.70 6.54
N LYS A 15 6.40 -12.61 7.31
CA LYS A 15 5.50 -13.71 7.67
C LYS A 15 4.26 -13.73 6.77
N THR A 16 3.70 -14.92 6.63
CA THR A 16 2.50 -15.25 5.86
C THR A 16 1.29 -14.40 6.26
N GLY A 17 0.74 -13.61 5.31
CA GLY A 17 -0.52 -12.87 5.49
C GLY A 17 -0.54 -11.44 4.94
N THR A 18 0.62 -10.83 4.67
CA THR A 18 0.75 -9.45 4.17
C THR A 18 0.00 -9.23 2.85
N THR A 19 0.01 -10.22 1.95
CA THR A 19 -0.72 -10.17 0.67
C THR A 19 -2.23 -9.99 0.83
N SER A 20 -2.85 -10.64 1.82
CA SER A 20 -4.30 -10.51 2.06
C SER A 20 -4.65 -9.11 2.55
N ILE A 21 -3.84 -8.58 3.49
CA ILE A 21 -3.99 -7.21 3.99
C ILE A 21 -3.80 -6.19 2.86
N GLN A 22 -2.76 -6.35 2.04
CA GLN A 22 -2.51 -5.49 0.88
C GLN A 22 -3.68 -5.49 -0.11
N GLY A 23 -4.23 -6.69 -0.39
CA GLY A 23 -5.40 -6.84 -1.26
C GLY A 23 -6.65 -6.18 -0.69
N ASP A 24 -6.89 -6.29 0.62
CA ASP A 24 -8.02 -5.65 1.28
C ASP A 24 -7.88 -4.13 1.37
N VAL A 25 -6.69 -3.62 1.68
CA VAL A 25 -6.38 -2.17 1.65
C VAL A 25 -6.58 -1.63 0.24
N LEU A 26 -6.05 -2.31 -0.78
CA LEU A 26 -6.24 -1.92 -2.18
C LEU A 26 -7.73 -1.87 -2.57
N ARG A 27 -8.53 -2.87 -2.16
CA ARG A 27 -9.98 -2.92 -2.43
C ARG A 27 -10.74 -1.77 -1.75
N HIS A 28 -10.23 -1.25 -0.64
CA HIS A 28 -10.87 -0.20 0.16
C HIS A 28 -10.20 1.17 0.05
N ALA A 29 -9.23 1.36 -0.84
CA ALA A 29 -8.46 2.60 -0.95
C ALA A 29 -9.32 3.87 -1.06
N ARG A 30 -10.38 3.84 -1.86
CA ARG A 30 -11.32 4.99 -1.97
C ARG A 30 -12.04 5.30 -0.66
N TRP A 31 -12.40 4.28 0.11
CA TRP A 31 -13.04 4.45 1.41
C TRP A 31 -12.04 4.97 2.45
N LEU A 32 -10.80 4.45 2.45
CA LEU A 32 -9.72 4.95 3.30
C LEU A 32 -9.48 6.44 3.05
N GLU A 33 -9.49 6.86 1.78
CA GLU A 33 -9.31 8.26 1.43
C GLU A 33 -10.49 9.13 1.90
N SER A 34 -11.73 8.75 1.57
CA SER A 34 -12.91 9.58 1.86
C SER A 34 -13.35 9.58 3.32
N SER A 35 -13.15 8.46 4.02
CA SER A 35 -13.70 8.23 5.37
C SER A 35 -12.62 8.21 6.45
N CYS A 36 -11.37 7.96 6.07
CA CYS A 36 -10.25 7.92 6.99
C CYS A 36 -9.17 8.94 6.65
N ASP A 37 -9.37 9.88 5.73
CA ASP A 37 -8.35 10.89 5.41
C ASP A 37 -6.97 10.26 5.13
N LEU A 38 -6.96 9.11 4.44
CA LEU A 38 -5.77 8.29 4.22
C LEU A 38 -5.68 7.90 2.75
N LEU A 39 -4.74 8.51 2.03
CA LEU A 39 -4.44 8.14 0.66
C LEU A 39 -3.63 6.85 0.61
N TYR A 40 -4.06 5.95 -0.27
CA TYR A 40 -3.30 4.76 -0.65
C TYR A 40 -3.21 4.72 -2.18
N PRO A 41 -2.05 4.99 -2.80
CA PRO A 41 -1.92 5.01 -4.26
C PRO A 41 -2.26 3.65 -4.88
N THR A 42 -3.04 3.67 -5.97
CA THR A 42 -3.57 2.43 -6.59
C THR A 42 -3.27 2.29 -8.08
N ASP A 43 -2.91 3.38 -8.76
CA ASP A 43 -2.76 3.44 -10.22
C ASP A 43 -1.27 3.36 -10.62
N PHE A 44 -0.81 2.17 -11.02
CA PHE A 44 0.54 1.93 -11.53
C PHE A 44 0.45 1.08 -12.82
N PRO A 45 0.10 1.68 -13.97
CA PRO A 45 -0.21 0.93 -15.19
C PRO A 45 1.01 0.20 -15.80
N HIS A 46 2.22 0.67 -15.50
CA HIS A 46 3.46 0.01 -15.90
C HIS A 46 3.79 -1.23 -15.05
N GLU A 47 3.11 -1.40 -13.93
CA GLU A 47 3.18 -2.58 -13.07
C GLU A 47 2.09 -3.59 -13.45
N ARG A 48 2.44 -4.52 -14.35
CA ARG A 48 1.51 -5.55 -14.88
C ARG A 48 0.68 -6.30 -13.82
N GLN A 49 1.21 -6.42 -12.60
CA GLN A 49 0.56 -7.12 -11.49
C GLN A 49 0.61 -6.31 -10.20
N PHE A 50 0.28 -5.02 -10.26
CA PHE A 50 0.17 -4.23 -9.03
C PHE A 50 -0.96 -4.77 -8.13
N ARG A 51 -0.59 -5.33 -6.97
CA ARG A 51 -1.52 -5.91 -5.99
C ARG A 51 -1.51 -5.17 -4.65
N GLY A 52 -1.28 -3.85 -4.69
CA GLY A 52 -1.17 -3.04 -3.47
C GLY A 52 0.17 -3.19 -2.76
N ASN A 53 1.21 -3.61 -3.48
CA ASN A 53 2.56 -3.66 -2.93
C ASN A 53 3.43 -2.62 -3.64
N HIS A 54 3.75 -1.53 -2.94
CA HIS A 54 4.58 -0.44 -3.44
C HIS A 54 6.08 -0.77 -3.32
N SER A 55 6.45 -1.89 -2.73
CA SER A 55 7.84 -2.26 -2.51
C SER A 55 8.64 -2.29 -3.80
N LEU A 56 8.10 -2.88 -4.88
CA LEU A 56 8.84 -2.94 -6.13
C LEU A 56 9.05 -1.54 -6.73
N PRO A 57 8.02 -0.72 -6.98
CA PRO A 57 8.22 0.65 -7.45
C PRO A 57 9.22 1.44 -6.60
N LEU A 58 9.11 1.37 -5.27
CA LEU A 58 10.03 2.06 -4.36
C LEU A 58 11.46 1.52 -4.45
N ARG A 59 11.64 0.20 -4.51
CA ARG A 59 12.96 -0.43 -4.67
C ARG A 59 13.66 0.03 -5.94
N ILE A 60 12.96 0.09 -7.07
CA ILE A 60 13.55 0.48 -8.35
C ILE A 60 13.96 1.96 -8.36
N MET A 61 13.18 2.81 -7.68
CA MET A 61 13.49 4.24 -7.60
C MET A 61 14.70 4.58 -6.73
N PHE A 62 14.97 3.79 -5.69
CA PHE A 62 15.94 4.20 -4.64
C PHE A 62 17.10 3.26 -4.42
N ALA A 63 16.96 1.96 -4.69
CA ALA A 63 18.01 0.99 -4.37
C ALA A 63 19.23 1.17 -5.28
N SER A 64 20.41 1.34 -4.69
CA SER A 64 21.68 1.43 -5.42
C SER A 64 22.43 0.12 -5.59
N GLN A 65 21.90 -1.01 -5.11
CA GLN A 65 22.63 -2.28 -5.08
C GLN A 65 22.45 -3.14 -6.35
N ASP A 66 23.50 -3.86 -6.75
CA ASP A 66 23.55 -4.72 -7.96
C ASP A 66 22.62 -5.94 -7.92
N ASP A 67 22.28 -6.41 -6.73
CA ASP A 67 21.29 -7.46 -6.51
C ASP A 67 19.87 -7.03 -6.92
N VAL A 68 19.54 -5.74 -6.77
CA VAL A 68 18.31 -5.18 -7.33
C VAL A 68 18.36 -5.19 -8.85
N ARG A 69 19.49 -4.80 -9.46
CA ARG A 69 19.67 -4.88 -10.93
C ARG A 69 19.47 -6.30 -11.46
N ARG A 70 19.98 -7.33 -10.77
CA ARG A 70 19.75 -8.75 -11.13
C ARG A 70 18.26 -9.14 -11.10
N ARG A 71 17.52 -8.73 -10.07
CA ARG A 71 16.07 -9.01 -9.98
C ARG A 71 15.25 -8.21 -11.01
N LEU A 72 15.77 -7.05 -11.44
CA LEU A 72 15.15 -6.22 -12.46
C LEU A 72 15.28 -6.78 -13.87
N ALA A 73 16.40 -7.43 -14.17
CA ALA A 73 16.59 -8.14 -15.43
C ALA A 73 15.50 -9.21 -15.67
N ALA A 74 15.10 -9.95 -14.63
CA ALA A 74 13.99 -10.92 -14.69
C ALA A 74 12.63 -10.28 -15.01
N ARG A 75 12.51 -8.96 -14.89
CA ARG A 75 11.33 -8.16 -15.25
C ARG A 75 11.48 -7.40 -16.57
N GLY A 76 12.56 -7.64 -17.33
CA GLY A 76 12.85 -6.95 -18.57
C GLY A 76 13.44 -5.55 -18.40
N LEU A 77 13.78 -5.14 -17.17
CA LEU A 77 14.43 -3.86 -16.87
C LEU A 77 15.95 -4.07 -16.89
N VAL A 78 16.49 -4.31 -18.09
CA VAL A 78 17.90 -4.69 -18.29
C VAL A 78 18.84 -3.51 -18.57
N SER A 79 18.30 -2.37 -19.01
CA SER A 79 19.08 -1.17 -19.33
C SER A 79 18.80 -0.01 -18.38
N ASP A 80 19.77 0.89 -18.22
CA ASP A 80 19.61 2.11 -17.43
C ASP A 80 18.47 2.98 -17.96
N ASP A 81 18.27 3.05 -19.28
CA ASP A 81 17.15 3.77 -19.88
C ASP A 81 15.79 3.19 -19.53
N ALA A 82 15.67 1.85 -19.50
CA ALA A 82 14.45 1.17 -19.10
C ALA A 82 14.13 1.44 -17.62
N ILE A 83 15.15 1.38 -16.75
CA ILE A 83 15.03 1.71 -15.32
C ILE A 83 14.64 3.19 -15.14
N ALA A 84 15.29 4.11 -15.87
CA ALA A 84 14.97 5.52 -15.81
C ALA A 84 13.54 5.81 -16.28
N SER A 85 13.09 5.15 -17.36
CA SER A 85 11.71 5.25 -17.85
C SER A 85 10.71 4.75 -16.83
N TYR A 86 10.95 3.57 -16.25
CA TYR A 86 10.15 3.00 -15.17
C TYR A 86 10.05 3.95 -13.96
N ASN A 87 11.18 4.54 -13.56
CA ASN A 87 11.23 5.48 -12.45
C ASN A 87 10.45 6.77 -12.74
N ARG A 88 10.52 7.30 -13.96
CA ARG A 88 9.70 8.44 -14.39
C ARG A 88 8.20 8.11 -14.33
N GLN A 89 7.80 6.95 -14.84
CA GLN A 89 6.39 6.51 -14.82
C GLN A 89 5.89 6.34 -13.38
N THR A 90 6.67 5.69 -12.52
CA THR A 90 6.35 5.54 -11.10
C THR A 90 6.16 6.89 -10.41
N ARG A 91 7.08 7.83 -10.62
CA ARG A 91 6.98 9.18 -10.05
C ARG A 91 5.74 9.91 -10.55
N ALA A 92 5.46 9.84 -11.86
CA ALA A 92 4.28 10.47 -12.44
C ALA A 92 2.98 9.90 -11.85
N CYS A 93 2.91 8.59 -11.62
CA CYS A 93 1.76 7.95 -11.00
C CYS A 93 1.55 8.39 -9.55
N LEU A 94 2.63 8.47 -8.77
CA LEU A 94 2.60 8.97 -7.40
C LEU A 94 2.19 10.45 -7.38
N ASP A 95 2.86 11.30 -8.16
CA ASP A 95 2.58 12.73 -8.25
C ASP A 95 1.13 13.00 -8.68
N LYS A 96 0.60 12.25 -9.67
CA LYS A 96 -0.82 12.29 -10.08
C LYS A 96 -1.76 11.90 -8.94
N SER A 97 -1.49 10.78 -8.27
CA SER A 97 -2.30 10.30 -7.14
C SER A 97 -2.33 11.32 -6.01
N PHE A 98 -1.17 11.90 -5.71
CA PHE A 98 -1.04 12.93 -4.69
C PHE A 98 -1.74 14.22 -5.09
N ALA A 99 -1.66 14.61 -6.36
CA ALA A 99 -2.33 15.80 -6.90
C ALA A 99 -3.86 15.67 -6.82
N ALA A 100 -4.41 14.47 -6.99
CA ALA A 100 -5.85 14.21 -7.00
C ALA A 100 -6.49 14.10 -5.60
N SER A 101 -5.71 13.87 -4.55
CA SER A 101 -6.23 13.45 -3.23
C SER A 101 -6.26 14.54 -2.17
N ASN A 102 -7.38 14.81 -1.51
CA ASN A 102 -7.40 15.79 -0.40
C ASN A 102 -6.96 15.22 0.95
N ALA A 103 -6.52 13.96 0.99
CA ALA A 103 -6.12 13.32 2.24
C ALA A 103 -4.88 13.97 2.88
N SER A 104 -4.86 14.07 4.20
CA SER A 104 -3.71 14.56 4.97
C SER A 104 -2.71 13.47 5.36
N ARG A 105 -3.08 12.20 5.21
CA ARG A 105 -2.24 11.04 5.54
C ARG A 105 -1.98 10.19 4.30
N LEU A 106 -0.78 9.61 4.24
CA LEU A 106 -0.35 8.72 3.16
C LEU A 106 -0.01 7.34 3.72
N LEU A 107 -0.48 6.27 3.08
CA LEU A 107 -0.07 4.89 3.35
C LEU A 107 0.63 4.30 2.12
N LEU A 108 1.87 3.85 2.30
CA LEU A 108 2.62 3.09 1.31
C LEU A 108 2.90 1.69 1.86
N SER A 109 2.42 0.66 1.16
CA SER A 109 2.77 -0.74 1.45
C SER A 109 4.16 -1.06 0.92
N ALA A 110 5.16 -1.05 1.79
CA ALA A 110 6.58 -1.09 1.44
C ALA A 110 7.32 -2.22 2.18
N GLU A 111 6.73 -3.41 2.22
CA GLU A 111 7.32 -4.62 2.81
C GLU A 111 8.79 -4.87 2.40
N GLY A 112 9.10 -4.78 1.11
CA GLY A 112 10.45 -4.98 0.60
C GLY A 112 11.42 -3.84 0.89
N VAL A 113 10.97 -2.71 1.47
CA VAL A 113 11.85 -1.63 1.93
C VAL A 113 12.57 -2.01 3.23
N GLY A 114 12.13 -3.05 3.95
CA GLY A 114 12.89 -3.62 5.07
C GLY A 114 14.28 -4.13 4.68
N HIS A 115 14.52 -4.35 3.39
CA HIS A 115 15.83 -4.73 2.84
C HIS A 115 16.65 -3.54 2.31
N PHE A 116 16.19 -2.31 2.49
CA PHE A 116 16.95 -1.13 2.07
C PHE A 116 18.23 -1.01 2.87
N SER A 117 19.31 -0.62 2.19
CA SER A 117 20.47 -0.10 2.88
C SER A 117 20.09 1.20 3.60
N ARG A 118 20.89 1.60 4.59
CA ARG A 118 20.73 2.90 5.26
C ARG A 118 20.69 4.05 4.24
N GLN A 119 21.52 3.98 3.21
CA GLN A 119 21.59 5.01 2.16
C GLN A 119 20.31 5.05 1.32
N ASP A 120 19.77 3.90 0.93
CA ASP A 120 18.54 3.84 0.14
C ASP A 120 17.34 4.36 0.95
N MET A 121 17.28 4.02 2.23
CA MET A 121 16.26 4.55 3.15
C MET A 121 16.38 6.06 3.31
N GLN A 122 17.61 6.60 3.41
CA GLN A 122 17.83 8.04 3.44
C GLN A 122 17.37 8.73 2.16
N ARG A 123 17.63 8.16 0.97
CA ARG A 123 17.14 8.72 -0.30
C ARG A 123 15.62 8.71 -0.39
N LEU A 124 14.98 7.61 0.02
CA LEU A 124 13.52 7.51 0.10
C LEU A 124 12.95 8.58 1.04
N ALA A 125 13.50 8.70 2.25
CA ALA A 125 13.09 9.68 3.25
C ALA A 125 13.27 11.12 2.74
N GLN A 126 14.42 11.44 2.15
CA GLN A 126 14.71 12.76 1.57
C GLN A 126 13.74 13.10 0.44
N TRP A 127 13.45 12.15 -0.46
CA TRP A 127 12.49 12.36 -1.54
C TRP A 127 11.08 12.63 -1.00
N LEU A 128 10.65 11.87 0.00
CA LEU A 128 9.37 12.07 0.67
C LEU A 128 9.31 13.41 1.43
N GLN A 129 10.33 13.75 2.21
CA GLN A 129 10.40 14.97 3.01
C GLN A 129 10.47 16.22 2.13
N GLY A 130 11.37 16.24 1.13
CA GLY A 130 11.58 17.39 0.26
C GLY A 130 10.34 17.78 -0.55
N ARG A 131 9.46 16.81 -0.80
CA ARG A 131 8.26 17.00 -1.61
C ARG A 131 7.00 17.21 -0.77
N TYR A 132 6.97 16.72 0.48
CA TYR A 132 5.74 16.66 1.26
C TYR A 132 5.83 17.17 2.71
N GLN A 133 6.97 17.71 3.16
CA GLN A 133 7.19 18.16 4.56
C GLN A 133 6.67 17.15 5.61
N LEU A 134 6.95 15.88 5.38
CA LEU A 134 6.47 14.79 6.21
C LEU A 134 7.18 14.77 7.56
N ALA A 135 6.40 14.76 8.64
CA ALA A 135 6.87 14.24 9.91
C ALA A 135 6.91 12.72 9.79
N LEU A 136 8.12 12.17 9.60
CA LEU A 136 8.31 10.73 9.53
C LEU A 136 8.17 10.16 10.95
N LYS A 137 6.96 9.73 11.29
CA LYS A 137 6.69 9.04 12.55
C LYS A 137 6.94 7.55 12.37
N ALA A 138 8.16 7.13 12.70
CA ALA A 138 8.44 5.73 13.02
C ALA A 138 8.09 5.50 14.50
N ASP A 139 6.83 5.69 14.90
CA ASP A 139 6.43 5.45 16.29
C ASP A 139 6.32 3.94 16.52
N TYR A 140 7.45 3.34 16.90
CA TYR A 140 7.44 2.25 17.86
C TYR A 140 8.69 2.33 18.75
N ARG A 141 8.50 2.83 19.99
CA ARG A 141 9.43 2.52 21.08
C ARG A 141 9.04 1.14 21.59
N ALA A 142 9.75 0.11 21.15
CA ALA A 142 9.80 -1.12 21.93
C ALA A 142 10.47 -0.78 23.28
N PRO A 143 9.86 -1.12 24.43
CA PRO A 143 10.64 -1.23 25.66
C PRO A 143 11.75 -2.25 25.38
N VAL A 144 12.96 -1.86 25.76
CA VAL A 144 14.25 -2.56 25.68
C VAL A 144 14.13 -4.07 25.43
N GLU A 145 14.86 -4.56 24.42
CA GLU A 145 15.06 -5.98 24.03
C GLU A 145 14.16 -6.58 22.92
N ALA A 146 14.13 -5.94 21.74
CA ALA A 146 14.14 -6.68 20.47
C ALA A 146 14.61 -5.77 19.34
N HIS A 147 15.79 -6.05 18.78
CA HIS A 147 16.19 -5.45 17.51
C HIS A 147 15.32 -6.04 16.39
N ASN A 148 14.62 -5.17 15.66
CA ASN A 148 13.92 -5.41 14.38
C ASN A 148 12.45 -5.90 14.41
N SER A 149 11.55 -5.32 15.22
CA SER A 149 10.10 -5.54 15.02
C SER A 149 9.20 -4.38 15.46
N PHE A 150 8.14 -4.14 14.68
CA PHE A 150 6.92 -3.46 15.12
C PHE A 150 6.06 -4.48 15.89
N SER A 151 5.29 -4.04 16.90
CA SER A 151 4.42 -4.96 17.64
C SER A 151 3.14 -5.31 16.88
N GLU A 152 2.63 -6.51 17.18
CA GLU A 152 1.37 -7.03 16.68
C GLU A 152 0.20 -6.06 16.94
N THR A 153 0.25 -5.27 18.02
CA THR A 153 -0.81 -4.33 18.43
C THR A 153 -1.14 -3.22 17.44
N SER A 154 -0.17 -2.68 16.67
CA SER A 154 -0.46 -1.61 15.69
C SER A 154 -1.07 -2.15 14.41
N ILE A 155 -0.62 -3.34 14.00
CA ILE A 155 -1.20 -4.08 12.88
C ILE A 155 -2.57 -4.62 13.28
N GLU A 156 -2.72 -5.12 14.51
CA GLU A 156 -4.00 -5.53 15.09
C GLU A 156 -4.95 -4.36 15.21
N ALA A 157 -4.54 -3.15 15.62
CA ALA A 157 -5.46 -2.02 15.69
C ALA A 157 -6.01 -1.63 14.31
N LEU A 158 -5.15 -1.60 13.29
CA LEU A 158 -5.55 -1.37 11.89
C LEU A 158 -6.37 -2.54 11.34
N ALA A 159 -5.99 -3.77 11.65
CA ALA A 159 -6.70 -4.99 11.23
C ALA A 159 -8.04 -5.14 11.95
N LEU A 160 -8.16 -4.74 13.21
CA LEU A 160 -9.38 -4.70 14.01
C LEU A 160 -10.30 -3.61 13.49
N GLN A 161 -9.78 -2.41 13.18
CA GLN A 161 -10.58 -1.37 12.52
C GLN A 161 -11.09 -1.82 11.15
N LEU A 162 -10.23 -2.47 10.33
CA LEU A 162 -10.64 -3.02 9.04
C LEU A 162 -11.60 -4.22 9.19
N ALA A 163 -11.39 -5.09 10.19
CA ALA A 163 -12.22 -6.25 10.46
C ALA A 163 -13.58 -5.86 11.03
N ASP A 164 -13.65 -4.89 11.94
CA ASP A 164 -14.91 -4.35 12.45
C ASP A 164 -15.69 -3.66 11.34
N HIS A 165 -15.01 -2.96 10.44
CA HIS A 165 -15.66 -2.36 9.28
C HIS A 165 -16.13 -3.42 8.25
N GLY A 166 -15.35 -4.49 8.06
CA GLY A 166 -15.71 -5.66 7.28
C GLY A 166 -16.93 -6.39 7.86
N ARG A 167 -16.94 -6.61 9.18
CA ARG A 167 -18.06 -7.20 9.93
C ARG A 167 -19.31 -6.33 9.86
N PHE A 168 -19.16 -5.01 9.97
CA PHE A 168 -20.27 -4.06 9.83
C PHE A 168 -20.89 -4.14 8.43
N ARG A 169 -20.07 -4.09 7.36
CA ARG A 169 -20.56 -4.26 5.98
C ARG A 169 -21.20 -5.63 5.77
N TYR A 170 -20.61 -6.69 6.31
CA TYR A 170 -21.18 -8.03 6.20
C TYR A 170 -22.52 -8.14 6.92
N ARG A 171 -22.67 -7.57 8.13
CA ARG A 171 -23.95 -7.54 8.86
C ARG A 171 -25.01 -6.72 8.14
N MET A 172 -24.65 -5.58 7.55
CA MET A 172 -25.57 -4.73 6.79
C MET A 172 -25.97 -5.35 5.44
N LEU A 173 -25.04 -5.98 4.73
CA LEU A 173 -25.25 -6.48 3.37
C LEU A 173 -25.68 -7.94 3.31
N ALA A 174 -25.49 -8.73 4.37
CA ALA A 174 -25.91 -10.14 4.41
C ALA A 174 -27.42 -10.33 4.21
N PRO A 175 -28.32 -9.53 4.82
CA PRO A 175 -29.76 -9.64 4.59
C PRO A 175 -30.13 -9.36 3.12
N LEU A 176 -29.53 -8.32 2.54
CA LEU A 176 -29.74 -7.94 1.13
C LEU A 176 -29.22 -9.01 0.16
N ARG A 177 -28.07 -9.62 0.47
CA ARG A 177 -27.49 -10.70 -0.32
C ARG A 177 -28.35 -11.98 -0.24
N TRP A 178 -28.91 -12.28 0.93
CA TRP A 178 -29.89 -13.37 1.10
C TRP A 178 -31.18 -13.14 0.32
N ALA A 179 -31.72 -11.91 0.38
CA ALA A 179 -32.89 -11.52 -0.39
C ALA A 179 -32.64 -11.65 -1.90
N ALA A 180 -31.50 -11.15 -2.39
CA ALA A 180 -31.11 -11.26 -3.80
C ALA A 180 -30.94 -12.72 -4.27
N LEU A 181 -30.37 -13.59 -3.43
CA LEU A 181 -30.22 -15.02 -3.73
C LEU A 181 -31.57 -15.75 -3.76
N ARG A 182 -32.50 -15.42 -2.84
CA ARG A 182 -33.88 -15.95 -2.86
C ARG A 182 -34.64 -15.48 -4.10
N ALA A 183 -34.56 -14.19 -4.44
CA ALA A 183 -35.18 -13.64 -5.63
C ALA A 183 -34.67 -14.34 -6.91
N ARG A 184 -33.35 -14.56 -7.03
CA ARG A 184 -32.76 -15.33 -8.15
C ARG A 184 -33.25 -16.77 -8.22
N ARG A 185 -33.40 -17.46 -7.08
CA ARG A 185 -33.95 -18.82 -7.06
C ARG A 185 -35.41 -18.87 -7.49
N LEU A 186 -36.22 -17.90 -7.05
CA LEU A 186 -37.62 -17.79 -7.45
C LEU A 186 -37.76 -17.49 -8.94
N TRP A 187 -36.97 -16.55 -9.45
CA TRP A 187 -36.95 -16.22 -10.87
C TRP A 187 -36.64 -17.44 -11.74
N ARG A 188 -35.60 -18.22 -11.38
CA ARG A 188 -35.23 -19.46 -12.08
C ARG A 188 -36.32 -20.55 -12.06
N LYS A 189 -37.26 -20.51 -11.12
CA LYS A 189 -38.41 -21.44 -11.10
C LYS A 189 -39.57 -20.94 -11.96
N LEU A 190 -39.62 -19.66 -12.25
CA LEU A 190 -40.70 -18.99 -13.00
C LEU A 190 -40.36 -18.77 -14.48
N THR A 191 -39.08 -18.93 -14.86
CA THR A 191 -38.66 -18.92 -16.27
C THR A 191 -38.46 -20.37 -16.72
N PRO A 192 -39.32 -20.91 -17.62
CA PRO A 192 -39.14 -22.24 -18.20
C PRO A 192 -37.91 -22.30 -19.13
#